data_AF-F4S3F5-F1
#
_entry.id   AF-F4S3F5-F1
#
_cell.length_a   1.000
_cell.length_b   1.000
_cell.length_c   1.000
_cell.angle_alpha   90.00
_cell.angle_beta   90.00
_cell.angle_gamma   90.00
#
_symmetry.space_group_name_H-M   'P 1'
#
loop_
_entity.id
_entity.type
_entity.pdbx_description
1 polymer ?
#
loop_
_entity_poly.entity_id
_entity_poly.type
_entity_poly.pdbx_seq_one_letter_code
_entity_poly.pdbx_strand_id
1 'polypeptide(L)'
;MIHDDNIPLEIIWYIDSYVAKLQLCKVIDVPTVNSLLASILTMSDCLTNLDKILTTPIPYGYIVHLKLVIWGYLIFLPFQLVNTFGLCTIPATALVAIAFLGFMRVGQEIENPFGYYLNDLDMDYFCHHLIAPELAKITAWPPPDPSEFIFSPSNIPLLDNRDLRSGVDLLNSGLSADQLQRLLITRRSSMSPIGTV
;
A
#
# COMPACT_ATOMS: atom_id res chain seq x y z
N MET A 1 -1.46 -33.02 4.83
CA MET A 1 -2.06 -32.09 5.80
C MET A 1 -2.66 -30.98 4.97
N ILE A 2 -3.91 -31.17 4.57
CA ILE A 2 -4.68 -30.15 3.83
C ILE A 2 -4.92 -29.05 4.86
N HIS A 3 -4.60 -27.80 4.53
CA HIS A 3 -4.94 -26.67 5.40
C HIS A 3 -6.46 -26.67 5.53
N ASP A 4 -6.96 -27.06 6.71
CA ASP A 4 -8.37 -26.92 7.04
C ASP A 4 -8.64 -25.40 7.09
N ASP A 5 -9.30 -24.93 6.03
CA ASP A 5 -9.91 -23.63 5.75
C ASP A 5 -8.99 -22.41 5.49
N ASN A 6 -8.74 -22.12 4.20
CA ASN A 6 -8.21 -20.82 3.75
C ASN A 6 -9.32 -19.76 3.86
N ILE A 7 -9.46 -19.18 5.05
CA ILE A 7 -10.49 -18.18 5.38
C ILE A 7 -10.51 -17.00 4.38
N PRO A 8 -9.35 -16.40 3.98
CA PRO A 8 -9.35 -15.36 2.96
C PRO A 8 -9.99 -15.78 1.63
N LEU A 9 -9.69 -17.00 1.16
CA LEU A 9 -10.27 -17.53 -0.07
C LEU A 9 -11.79 -17.76 0.07
N GLU A 10 -12.24 -18.23 1.23
CA GLU A 10 -13.66 -18.40 1.55
C GLU A 10 -14.41 -17.06 1.52
N ILE A 11 -13.84 -15.99 2.09
CA ILE A 11 -14.42 -14.64 2.04
C ILE A 11 -14.57 -14.16 0.59
N ILE A 12 -13.55 -14.34 -0.24
CA ILE A 12 -13.60 -13.99 -1.67
C ILE A 12 -14.72 -14.76 -2.37
N TRP A 13 -14.86 -16.06 -2.10
CA TRP A 13 -15.93 -16.88 -2.65
C TRP A 13 -17.33 -16.39 -2.25
N TYR A 14 -17.52 -15.99 -1.00
CA TYR A 14 -18.80 -15.39 -0.57
C TYR A 14 -19.10 -14.08 -1.29
N ILE A 15 -18.11 -13.20 -1.48
CA ILE A 15 -18.28 -11.94 -2.23
C ILE A 15 -18.66 -12.21 -3.69
N ASP A 16 -17.98 -13.16 -4.33
CA ASP A 16 -18.29 -13.57 -5.72
C ASP A 16 -19.73 -14.10 -5.85
N SER A 17 -20.15 -14.96 -4.91
CA SER A 17 -21.53 -15.48 -4.87
C SER A 17 -22.58 -14.37 -4.73
N TYR A 18 -22.24 -13.30 -4.00
CA TYR A 18 -23.12 -12.14 -3.83
C TYR A 18 -23.24 -11.32 -5.11
N VAL A 19 -22.12 -11.08 -5.82
CA VAL A 19 -22.12 -10.40 -7.12
C VAL A 19 -22.90 -11.21 -8.16
N ALA A 20 -22.71 -12.54 -8.19
CA ALA A 20 -23.47 -13.43 -9.07
C ALA A 20 -24.98 -13.34 -8.83
N LYS A 21 -25.42 -13.28 -7.56
CA LYS A 21 -26.83 -13.07 -7.20
C LYS A 21 -27.35 -11.72 -7.69
N LEU A 22 -26.58 -10.64 -7.56
CA LEU A 22 -26.95 -9.30 -8.04
C LEU A 22 -27.13 -9.26 -9.56
N GLN A 23 -26.29 -9.99 -10.30
CA GLN A 23 -26.41 -10.15 -11.74
C GLN A 23 -27.69 -10.92 -12.13
N LEU A 24 -28.01 -12.00 -11.42
CA LEU A 24 -29.25 -12.77 -11.64
C LEU A 24 -30.51 -11.94 -11.38
N CYS A 25 -30.48 -11.08 -10.36
CA CYS A 25 -31.56 -10.16 -10.05
C CYS A 25 -31.67 -8.97 -11.03
N LYS A 26 -30.73 -8.82 -11.99
CA LYS A 26 -30.67 -7.71 -12.96
C LYS A 26 -30.69 -6.31 -12.32
N VAL A 27 -30.14 -6.20 -11.10
CA VAL A 27 -30.02 -4.92 -10.37
C VAL A 27 -28.86 -4.09 -10.93
N ILE A 28 -27.87 -4.76 -11.51
CA ILE A 28 -26.61 -4.19 -11.99
C ILE A 28 -26.44 -4.48 -13.48
N ASP A 29 -25.93 -3.52 -14.24
CA ASP A 29 -25.62 -3.65 -15.66
C ASP A 29 -24.35 -4.48 -15.93
N VAL A 30 -24.25 -5.02 -17.14
CA VAL A 30 -23.13 -5.92 -17.53
C VAL A 30 -21.75 -5.23 -17.40
N PRO A 31 -21.55 -3.97 -17.85
CA PRO A 31 -20.30 -3.25 -17.60
C PRO A 31 -19.90 -3.19 -16.13
N THR A 32 -20.82 -2.82 -15.23
CA THR A 32 -20.52 -2.72 -13.80
C THR A 32 -20.21 -4.09 -13.17
N VAL A 33 -20.92 -5.15 -13.57
CA VAL A 33 -20.60 -6.52 -13.12
C VAL A 33 -19.18 -6.92 -13.53
N ASN A 34 -18.78 -6.62 -14.77
CA ASN A 34 -17.41 -6.90 -15.23
C ASN A 34 -16.36 -6.13 -14.41
N SER A 35 -16.64 -4.88 -14.03
CA SER A 35 -15.75 -4.11 -13.15
C SER A 35 -15.63 -4.73 -11.75
N LEU A 36 -16.74 -5.21 -11.18
CA LEU A 36 -16.74 -5.88 -9.87
C LEU A 36 -15.98 -7.21 -9.90
N LEU A 37 -16.21 -8.03 -10.94
CA LEU A 37 -15.47 -9.29 -11.14
C LEU A 37 -13.97 -9.03 -11.32
N ALA A 38 -13.59 -7.98 -12.06
CA ALA A 38 -12.20 -7.58 -12.18
C ALA A 38 -11.58 -7.21 -10.82
N SER A 39 -12.29 -6.47 -9.97
CA SER A 39 -11.83 -6.17 -8.61
C SER A 39 -11.67 -7.44 -7.76
N ILE A 40 -12.59 -8.40 -7.85
CA ILE A 40 -12.50 -9.69 -7.16
C ILE A 40 -11.26 -10.48 -7.62
N LEU A 41 -11.01 -10.52 -8.94
CA LEU A 41 -9.80 -11.14 -9.49
C LEU A 41 -8.54 -10.50 -8.93
N THR A 42 -8.48 -9.16 -8.83
CA THR A 42 -7.33 -8.48 -8.23
C THR A 42 -7.14 -8.85 -6.75
N MET A 43 -8.22 -9.04 -5.98
CA MET A 43 -8.11 -9.52 -4.59
C MET A 43 -7.55 -10.94 -4.51
N SER A 44 -8.00 -11.83 -5.39
CA SER A 44 -7.49 -13.21 -5.49
C SER A 44 -6.02 -13.26 -5.91
N ASP A 45 -5.61 -12.39 -6.85
CA ASP A 45 -4.22 -12.27 -7.28
C ASP A 45 -3.33 -11.75 -6.13
N CYS A 46 -3.79 -10.76 -5.38
CA CYS A 46 -3.10 -10.26 -4.19
C CYS A 46 -2.90 -11.37 -3.15
N LEU A 47 -3.94 -12.15 -2.83
CA LEU A 47 -3.85 -13.27 -1.89
C LEU A 47 -2.80 -14.29 -2.35
N THR A 48 -2.88 -14.71 -3.62
CA THR A 48 -1.93 -15.68 -4.19
C THR A 48 -0.49 -15.16 -4.19
N ASN A 49 -0.30 -13.85 -4.43
CA ASN A 49 1.03 -13.24 -4.40
C ASN A 49 1.60 -13.20 -2.99
N LEU A 50 0.79 -12.91 -1.97
CA LEU A 50 1.21 -12.96 -0.57
C LEU A 50 1.54 -14.40 -0.14
N ASP A 51 0.72 -15.37 -0.52
CA ASP A 51 0.98 -16.80 -0.27
C ASP A 51 2.29 -17.24 -0.90
N LYS A 52 2.61 -16.79 -2.12
CA LYS A 52 3.91 -17.06 -2.74
C LYS A 52 5.05 -16.49 -1.91
N ILE A 53 4.97 -15.23 -1.51
CA ILE A 53 6.03 -14.59 -0.70
C ILE A 53 6.26 -15.39 0.60
N LEU A 54 5.18 -15.84 1.25
CA LEU A 54 5.26 -16.63 2.48
C LEU A 54 5.79 -18.06 2.23
N THR A 55 5.38 -18.70 1.13
CA THR A 55 5.65 -20.13 0.86
C THR A 55 6.92 -20.37 0.05
N THR A 56 7.56 -19.34 -0.50
CA THR A 56 8.85 -19.43 -1.20
C THR A 56 9.99 -18.81 -0.39
N PRO A 57 10.35 -19.35 0.79
CA PRO A 57 11.54 -18.89 1.51
C PRO A 57 12.81 -19.21 0.72
N ILE A 58 13.92 -18.56 1.08
CA ILE A 58 15.22 -18.81 0.45
C ILE A 58 15.58 -20.29 0.69
N PRO A 59 16.12 -21.01 -0.32
CA PRO A 59 16.44 -22.41 -0.16
C PRO A 59 17.31 -22.66 1.07
N TYR A 60 16.89 -23.58 1.94
CA TYR A 60 17.55 -23.85 3.21
C TYR A 60 19.05 -24.15 3.06
N GLY A 61 19.44 -24.86 1.99
CA GLY A 61 20.83 -25.17 1.68
C GLY A 61 21.70 -23.91 1.53
N TYR A 62 21.17 -22.84 0.92
CA TYR A 62 21.87 -21.57 0.77
C TYR A 62 22.14 -20.91 2.13
N ILE A 63 21.13 -20.85 3.00
CA ILE A 63 21.24 -20.26 4.34
C ILE A 63 22.31 -20.98 5.17
N VAL A 64 22.32 -22.32 5.11
CA VAL A 64 23.32 -23.14 5.80
C VAL A 64 24.73 -22.87 5.28
N HIS A 65 24.92 -22.80 3.96
CA HIS A 65 26.23 -22.53 3.36
C HIS A 65 26.71 -21.11 3.69
N LEU A 66 25.83 -20.12 3.65
CA LEU A 66 26.14 -18.74 4.02
C LEU A 66 26.64 -18.66 5.48
N LYS A 67 25.93 -19.32 6.41
CA LYS A 67 26.36 -19.42 7.82
C LYS A 67 27.72 -20.07 7.94
N LEU A 68 27.93 -21.21 7.27
CA LEU A 68 29.19 -21.95 7.34
C LEU A 68 30.38 -21.10 6.84
N VAL A 69 30.21 -20.38 5.73
CA VAL A 69 31.26 -19.50 5.18
C VAL A 69 31.58 -18.34 6.12
N ILE A 70 30.58 -17.67 6.67
CA ILE A 70 30.79 -16.55 7.62
C ILE A 70 31.50 -17.05 8.88
N TRP A 71 31.01 -18.13 9.48
CA TRP A 71 31.64 -18.71 10.68
C TRP A 71 33.06 -19.20 10.41
N GLY A 72 33.28 -19.90 9.30
CA GLY A 72 34.61 -20.33 8.88
C GLY A 72 35.55 -19.15 8.71
N TYR A 73 35.13 -18.11 7.98
CA TYR A 73 35.92 -16.89 7.77
C TYR A 73 36.32 -16.24 9.10
N LEU A 74 35.38 -16.06 10.04
CA LEU A 74 35.65 -15.44 11.33
C LEU A 74 36.60 -16.26 12.21
N ILE A 75 36.56 -17.60 12.12
CA ILE A 75 37.49 -18.49 12.85
C ILE A 75 38.91 -18.40 12.27
N PHE A 76 39.06 -18.34 10.95
CA PHE A 76 40.39 -18.30 10.30
C PHE A 76 41.02 -16.91 10.27
N LEU A 77 40.22 -15.85 10.30
CA LEU A 77 40.65 -14.44 10.29
C LEU A 77 41.77 -14.10 11.32
N PRO A 78 41.67 -14.45 12.61
CA PRO A 78 42.71 -14.11 13.58
C PRO A 78 44.06 -14.76 13.27
N PHE A 79 44.07 -16.01 12.77
CA PHE A 79 45.30 -16.69 12.37
C PHE A 79 45.97 -16.01 11.18
N GLN A 80 45.18 -15.43 10.27
CA GLN A 80 45.69 -14.66 9.14
C GLN A 80 46.32 -13.33 9.58
N LEU A 81 45.73 -12.63 10.55
CA LEU A 81 46.18 -11.28 10.93
C LEU A 81 47.25 -11.25 12.04
N VAL A 82 47.40 -12.32 12.83
CA VAL A 82 48.28 -12.34 14.03
C VAL A 82 49.73 -11.98 13.72
N ASN A 83 50.28 -12.43 12.57
CA ASN A 83 51.67 -12.17 12.21
C ASN A 83 51.94 -10.70 11.85
N THR A 84 50.93 -9.95 11.40
CA THR A 84 51.07 -8.56 10.95
C THR A 84 50.67 -7.58 12.05
N PHE A 85 49.62 -7.88 12.81
CA PHE A 85 49.02 -6.96 13.78
C PHE A 85 49.28 -7.31 15.25
N GLY A 86 49.81 -8.50 15.57
CA GLY A 86 50.10 -8.91 16.94
C GLY A 86 48.89 -8.80 17.86
N LEU A 87 49.02 -8.05 18.97
CA LEU A 87 47.92 -7.86 19.93
C LEU A 87 46.74 -7.03 19.37
N CYS A 88 46.97 -6.20 18.35
CA CYS A 88 45.89 -5.44 17.69
C CYS A 88 44.94 -6.34 16.87
N THR A 89 45.31 -7.60 16.64
CA THR A 89 44.46 -8.58 15.96
C THR A 89 43.16 -8.86 16.71
N ILE A 90 43.17 -8.83 18.05
CA ILE A 90 41.98 -9.09 18.87
C ILE A 90 40.87 -8.04 18.62
N PRO A 91 41.11 -6.73 18.80
CA PRO A 91 40.08 -5.73 18.53
C PRO A 91 39.72 -5.64 17.04
N ALA A 92 40.68 -5.85 16.13
CA ALA A 92 40.42 -5.82 14.69
C ALA A 92 39.47 -6.96 14.26
N THR A 93 39.72 -8.19 14.71
CA THR A 93 38.88 -9.35 14.39
C THR A 93 37.51 -9.26 15.07
N ALA A 94 37.42 -8.72 16.29
CA ALA A 94 36.15 -8.46 16.96
C ALA A 94 35.27 -7.47 16.19
N LEU A 95 35.85 -6.38 15.67
CA LEU A 95 35.13 -5.40 14.85
C LEU A 95 34.58 -6.04 13.57
N VAL A 96 35.41 -6.82 12.88
CA VAL A 96 35.00 -7.55 11.67
C VAL A 96 33.90 -8.57 11.99
N ALA A 97 34.01 -9.29 13.11
CA ALA A 97 32.98 -10.23 13.55
C ALA A 97 31.63 -9.55 13.80
N ILE A 98 31.61 -8.40 14.47
CA ILE A 98 30.39 -7.62 14.68
C ILE A 98 29.76 -7.24 13.33
N ALA A 99 30.56 -6.79 12.37
CA ALA A 99 30.06 -6.41 11.05
C ALA A 99 29.43 -7.60 10.30
N PHE A 100 30.15 -8.72 10.16
CA PHE A 100 29.66 -9.88 9.40
C PHE A 100 28.50 -10.60 10.09
N LEU A 101 28.55 -10.76 11.42
CA LEU A 101 27.44 -11.36 12.17
C LEU A 101 26.22 -10.43 12.19
N GLY A 102 26.44 -9.11 12.24
CA GLY A 102 25.37 -8.11 12.11
C GLY A 102 24.65 -8.24 10.77
N PHE A 103 25.39 -8.27 9.65
CA PHE A 103 24.79 -8.47 8.32
C PHE A 103 24.02 -9.79 8.22
N MET A 104 24.54 -10.87 8.80
CA MET A 104 23.85 -12.16 8.81
C MET A 104 22.52 -12.10 9.56
N ARG A 105 22.44 -11.34 10.66
CA ARG A 105 21.18 -11.16 11.42
C ARG A 105 20.19 -10.30 10.68
N VAL A 106 20.63 -9.17 10.12
CA VAL A 106 19.78 -8.30 9.30
C VAL A 106 19.19 -9.07 8.11
N GLY A 107 20.00 -9.92 7.46
CA GLY A 107 19.51 -10.77 6.37
C GLY A 107 18.44 -11.77 6.79
N GLN A 108 18.49 -12.28 8.02
CA GLN A 108 17.47 -13.18 8.56
C GLN A 108 16.17 -12.46 8.91
N GLU A 109 16.25 -11.23 9.41
CA GLU A 109 15.06 -10.41 9.71
C GLU A 109 14.32 -10.02 8.42
N ILE A 110 15.05 -9.59 7.39
CA ILE A 110 14.42 -9.18 6.11
C ILE A 110 13.79 -10.36 5.35
N GLU A 111 14.21 -11.61 5.63
CA GLU A 111 13.66 -12.80 4.96
C GLU A 111 12.19 -13.07 5.31
N ASN A 112 11.75 -12.73 6.53
CA ASN A 112 10.38 -12.96 6.99
C ASN A 112 9.68 -11.65 7.41
N PRO A 113 9.24 -10.81 6.45
CA PRO A 113 8.69 -9.48 6.75
C PRO A 113 7.31 -9.51 7.42
N PHE A 114 6.63 -10.66 7.46
CA PHE A 114 5.28 -10.81 8.04
C PHE A 114 5.31 -11.42 9.45
N GLY A 115 6.48 -11.48 10.08
CA GLY A 115 6.61 -11.93 11.45
C GLY A 115 6.14 -10.87 12.47
N TYR A 116 6.55 -11.08 13.72
CA TYR A 116 6.25 -10.19 14.86
C TYR A 116 7.52 -9.62 15.51
N TYR A 117 8.63 -9.58 14.77
CA TYR A 117 9.83 -8.90 15.21
C TYR A 117 9.71 -7.39 15.04
N LEU A 118 10.58 -6.64 15.73
CA LEU A 118 10.57 -5.17 15.74
C LEU A 118 10.71 -4.53 14.36
N ASN A 119 11.33 -5.22 13.41
CA ASN A 119 11.58 -4.75 12.04
C ASN A 119 10.60 -5.33 11.01
N ASP A 120 9.62 -6.12 11.46
CA ASP A 120 8.60 -6.71 10.59
C ASP A 120 7.47 -5.70 10.32
N LEU A 121 6.63 -6.01 9.33
CA LEU A 121 5.46 -5.21 9.00
C LEU A 121 4.39 -5.37 10.08
N ASP A 122 3.95 -4.27 10.67
CA ASP A 122 2.87 -4.27 11.66
C ASP A 122 1.49 -4.44 11.00
N MET A 123 1.15 -5.70 10.71
CA MET A 123 -0.11 -6.08 10.06
C MET A 123 -1.32 -5.84 10.97
N ASP A 124 -1.16 -6.00 12.29
CA ASP A 124 -2.25 -5.78 13.25
C ASP A 124 -2.61 -4.30 13.29
N TYR A 125 -1.62 -3.41 13.30
CA TYR A 125 -1.85 -1.97 13.19
C TYR A 125 -2.56 -1.62 11.88
N PHE A 126 -2.07 -2.15 10.75
CA PHE A 126 -2.67 -1.89 9.45
C PHE A 126 -4.15 -2.33 9.38
N CYS A 127 -4.46 -3.53 9.86
CA CYS A 127 -5.82 -4.07 9.86
C CYS A 127 -6.75 -3.32 10.83
N HIS A 128 -6.33 -3.12 12.09
CA HIS A 128 -7.19 -2.57 13.14
C HIS A 128 -7.27 -1.04 13.15
N HIS A 129 -6.23 -0.34 12.74
CA HIS A 129 -6.13 1.12 12.86
C HIS A 129 -6.29 1.86 11.54
N LEU A 130 -6.04 1.21 10.40
CA LEU A 130 -6.29 1.80 9.08
C LEU A 130 -7.56 1.20 8.45
N ILE A 131 -7.52 -0.08 8.05
CA ILE A 131 -8.56 -0.65 7.19
C ILE A 131 -9.92 -0.76 7.89
N ALA A 132 -9.98 -1.37 9.08
CA ALA A 132 -11.24 -1.58 9.79
C ALA A 132 -12.02 -0.28 10.05
N PRO A 133 -11.42 0.80 10.59
CA PRO A 133 -12.13 2.05 10.81
C PRO A 133 -12.48 2.78 9.51
N GLU A 134 -11.66 2.71 8.46
CA GLU A 134 -12.01 3.29 7.15
C GLU A 134 -13.20 2.59 6.51
N LEU A 135 -13.20 1.25 6.52
CA LEU A 135 -14.31 0.46 6.01
C LEU A 135 -15.58 0.72 6.82
N ALA A 136 -15.48 0.81 8.15
CA ALA A 136 -16.61 1.16 9.02
C ALA A 136 -17.16 2.57 8.69
N LYS A 137 -16.31 3.55 8.40
CA LYS A 137 -16.74 4.90 8.00
C LYS A 137 -17.44 4.90 6.64
N ILE A 138 -16.90 4.19 5.65
CA ILE A 138 -17.47 4.11 4.30
C ILE A 138 -18.83 3.38 4.32
N THR A 139 -18.96 2.35 5.17
CA THR A 139 -20.20 1.56 5.28
C THR A 139 -21.24 2.15 6.23
N ALA A 140 -20.85 3.11 7.08
CA ALA A 140 -21.77 3.77 8.02
C ALA A 140 -22.80 4.69 7.34
N TRP A 141 -22.49 5.22 6.16
CA TRP A 141 -23.35 6.16 5.44
C TRP A 141 -23.75 5.55 4.10
N PRO A 142 -25.00 5.75 3.64
CA PRO A 142 -25.35 5.40 2.27
C PRO A 142 -24.48 6.21 1.30
N PRO A 143 -24.19 5.68 0.10
CA PRO A 143 -23.45 6.42 -0.90
C PRO A 143 -24.16 7.77 -1.15
N PRO A 144 -23.47 8.91 -0.97
CA PRO A 144 -24.10 10.22 -1.08
C PRO A 144 -24.54 10.46 -2.52
N ASP A 145 -25.71 11.05 -2.71
CA ASP A 145 -26.15 11.48 -4.03
C ASP A 145 -25.26 12.63 -4.52
N PRO A 146 -24.64 12.53 -5.71
CA PRO A 146 -23.90 13.63 -6.33
C PRO A 146 -24.62 14.97 -6.29
N SER A 147 -25.95 14.98 -6.41
CA SER A 147 -26.72 16.22 -6.40
C SER A 147 -26.60 17.00 -5.08
N GLU A 148 -26.47 16.31 -3.94
CA GLU A 148 -26.42 16.92 -2.62
C GLU A 148 -25.14 17.72 -2.37
N PHE A 149 -24.00 17.26 -2.89
CA PHE A 149 -22.72 17.93 -2.70
C PHE A 149 -22.28 18.75 -3.91
N ILE A 150 -22.63 18.38 -5.14
CA ILE A 150 -22.26 19.17 -6.35
C ILE A 150 -22.95 20.53 -6.34
N PHE A 151 -24.22 20.58 -5.96
CA PHE A 151 -25.00 21.83 -5.92
C PHE A 151 -25.14 22.39 -4.50
N SER A 152 -24.29 21.95 -3.58
CA SER A 152 -24.24 22.53 -2.23
C SER A 152 -23.69 23.95 -2.26
N PRO A 153 -24.22 24.89 -1.46
CA PRO A 153 -23.60 26.20 -1.24
C PRO A 153 -22.16 26.12 -0.74
N SER A 154 -21.77 25.00 -0.13
CA SER A 154 -20.41 24.73 0.35
C SER A 154 -19.46 24.25 -0.75
N ASN A 155 -19.96 23.87 -1.93
CA ASN A 155 -19.12 23.48 -3.05
C ASN A 155 -18.63 24.72 -3.80
N ILE A 156 -17.41 25.16 -3.46
CA ILE A 156 -16.75 26.35 -4.02
C ILE A 156 -15.58 25.88 -4.91
N PRO A 157 -15.85 25.49 -6.17
CA PRO A 157 -14.84 24.85 -7.02
C PRO A 157 -13.66 25.76 -7.39
N LEU A 158 -13.84 27.08 -7.27
CA LEU A 158 -12.84 28.10 -7.62
C LEU A 158 -12.24 28.82 -6.40
N LEU A 159 -12.38 28.24 -5.20
CA LEU A 159 -11.88 28.83 -3.95
C LEU A 159 -10.40 29.24 -4.03
N ASP A 160 -9.57 28.40 -4.67
CA ASP A 160 -8.14 28.67 -4.88
C ASP A 160 -7.86 29.95 -5.70
N ASN A 161 -8.79 30.33 -6.58
CA ASN A 161 -8.72 31.55 -7.39
C ASN A 161 -9.32 32.78 -6.69
N ARG A 162 -9.62 32.68 -5.38
CA ARG A 162 -10.33 33.70 -4.58
C ARG A 162 -11.74 34.02 -5.09
N ASP A 163 -12.30 33.12 -5.90
CA ASP A 163 -13.69 33.21 -6.33
C ASP A 163 -14.53 32.39 -5.35
N LEU A 164 -15.36 33.09 -4.58
CA LEU A 164 -16.19 32.53 -3.51
C LEU A 164 -17.56 32.05 -4.02
N ARG A 165 -17.80 32.10 -5.34
CA ARG A 165 -19.04 31.63 -5.94
C ARG A 165 -19.20 30.12 -5.76
N SER A 166 -20.36 29.72 -5.26
CA SER A 166 -20.72 28.29 -5.18
C SER A 166 -20.94 27.71 -6.58
N GLY A 167 -20.93 26.38 -6.70
CA GLY A 167 -21.27 25.70 -7.95
C GLY A 167 -22.62 26.15 -8.53
N VAL A 168 -23.59 26.48 -7.67
CA VAL A 168 -24.91 27.01 -8.05
C VAL A 168 -24.81 28.44 -8.59
N ASP A 169 -24.03 29.30 -7.94
CA ASP A 169 -23.83 30.69 -8.39
C ASP A 169 -23.11 30.75 -9.74
N LEU A 170 -22.19 29.81 -9.98
CA LEU A 170 -21.49 29.70 -11.26
C LEU A 170 -22.44 29.29 -12.39
N LEU A 171 -23.38 28.38 -12.14
CA LEU A 171 -24.41 28.01 -13.12
C LEU A 171 -25.36 29.17 -13.40
N ASN A 172 -25.72 29.94 -12.38
CA ASN A 172 -26.61 31.10 -12.50
C ASN A 172 -25.90 32.35 -13.08
N SER A 173 -24.57 32.35 -13.20
CA SER A 173 -23.79 33.50 -13.68
C SER A 173 -23.86 33.73 -15.19
N GLY A 174 -24.53 32.85 -15.95
CA GLY A 174 -24.74 32.99 -17.40
C GLY A 174 -23.49 32.74 -18.24
N LEU A 175 -22.45 32.13 -17.67
CA LEU A 175 -21.24 31.72 -18.39
C LEU A 175 -21.56 30.59 -19.38
N SER A 176 -20.97 30.65 -20.58
CA SER A 176 -21.06 29.54 -21.54
C SER A 176 -20.41 28.28 -20.96
N ALA A 177 -20.94 27.10 -21.30
CA ALA A 177 -20.39 25.81 -20.86
C ALA A 177 -18.90 25.67 -21.18
N ASP A 178 -18.47 26.16 -22.35
CA ASP A 178 -17.06 26.17 -22.76
C ASP A 178 -16.20 27.09 -21.87
N GLN A 179 -16.75 28.24 -21.44
CA GLN A 179 -16.05 29.16 -20.55
C GLN A 179 -15.93 28.58 -19.15
N LEU A 180 -17.00 27.98 -18.63
CA LEU A 180 -17.00 27.27 -17.35
C LEU A 180 -16.01 26.10 -17.36
N GLN A 181 -16.05 25.27 -18.41
CA GLN A 181 -15.11 24.17 -18.57
C GLN A 181 -13.67 24.68 -18.66
N ARG A 182 -13.41 25.76 -19.41
CA ARG A 182 -12.09 26.39 -19.43
C ARG A 182 -11.66 26.88 -18.05
N LEU A 183 -12.54 27.55 -17.30
CA LEU A 183 -12.24 28.04 -15.95
C LEU A 183 -11.95 26.90 -14.95
N LEU A 184 -12.65 25.77 -15.06
CA LEU A 184 -12.44 24.60 -14.20
C LEU A 184 -11.17 23.82 -14.59
N ILE A 185 -10.90 23.68 -15.89
CA ILE A 185 -9.72 22.96 -16.39
C ILE A 185 -8.45 23.75 -16.15
N THR A 186 -8.48 25.08 -16.33
CA THR A 186 -7.23 25.84 -16.28
C THR A 186 -6.63 25.83 -14.89
N ARG A 187 -7.41 25.66 -13.80
CA ARG A 187 -7.03 25.57 -12.34
C ARG A 187 -5.91 26.53 -11.85
N ARG A 188 -5.44 27.43 -12.72
CA ARG A 188 -4.42 28.47 -12.62
C ARG A 188 -4.29 29.16 -13.98
N SER A 189 -4.46 30.48 -13.98
CA SER A 189 -4.04 31.52 -14.95
C SER A 189 -5.23 32.43 -15.25
N SER A 190 -5.21 33.73 -14.97
CA SER A 190 -4.12 34.69 -15.04
C SER A 190 -4.25 35.73 -13.93
N MET A 191 -3.12 36.12 -13.36
CA MET A 191 -2.98 37.39 -12.69
C MET A 191 -2.89 38.44 -13.80
N SER A 192 -4.03 39.05 -14.16
CA SER A 192 -4.01 40.39 -14.73
C SER A 192 -3.90 41.36 -13.56
N PRO A 193 -2.84 42.17 -13.44
CA PRO A 193 -2.81 43.21 -12.43
C PRO A 193 -3.94 44.18 -12.77
N ILE A 194 -4.89 44.30 -11.84
CA ILE A 194 -5.89 45.35 -11.83
C ILE A 194 -5.14 46.67 -12.02
N GLY A 195 -5.41 47.33 -13.14
CA GLY A 195 -4.91 48.66 -13.42
C GLY A 195 -5.34 49.58 -12.29
N THR A 196 -4.34 50.18 -11.66
CA THR A 196 -4.49 51.39 -10.86
C THR A 196 -4.97 52.50 -11.78
N VAL A 197 -6.17 53.01 -11.54
CA VAL A 197 -6.55 54.40 -11.81
C VAL A 197 -6.60 55.10 -10.46
#